data_AF-A0A3C0N030-F1
#
_entry.id   AF-A0A3C0N030-F1
#
_cell.length_a   1.000
_cell.length_b   1.000
_cell.length_c   1.000
_cell.angle_alpha   90.00
_cell.angle_beta   90.00
_cell.angle_gamma   90.00
#
_symmetry.space_group_name_H-M   'P 1'
#
loop_
_entity.id
_entity.type
_entity.pdbx_description
1 polymer ?
#
loop_
_entity_poly.entity_id
_entity_poly.type
_entity_poly.pdbx_seq_one_letter_code
_entity_poly.pdbx_strand_id
1 'polypeptide(L)'
;MYGDRSDTLKTSGKVNECDRFPTAPCYSSESFHEQEVKVSLNFTLRMATDLEPIKLLDALSSTSGFEWEMDTLSAPGLLVYAIKENALGQSIIEEAFGFHPDVVIDFRINPTSEYSLGKYTLLQATMELLHQFSGDAVLLSNGEDLVLQRIGGKLVVNKDWSNWSTSQLSEVTLPYEARSLSSPLL
;
A
#
# COMPACT_ATOMS: atom_id res chain seq x y z
N MET A 1 45.00 4.82 61.44
CA MET A 1 45.77 5.09 60.21
C MET A 1 44.79 5.11 59.05
N TYR A 2 44.81 6.21 58.27
CA TYR A 2 44.31 6.41 56.89
C TYR A 2 42.89 5.90 56.54
N GLY A 3 41.91 6.77 56.28
CA GLY A 3 41.74 7.50 55.00
C GLY A 3 40.69 6.72 54.17
N ASP A 4 39.81 7.26 53.34
CA ASP A 4 39.61 8.59 52.82
C ASP A 4 38.17 8.63 52.24
N ARG A 5 37.57 9.82 52.19
CA ARG A 5 36.29 10.10 51.53
C ARG A 5 36.49 10.09 50.01
N SER A 6 35.44 9.78 49.25
CA SER A 6 35.05 10.55 48.04
C SER A 6 33.77 9.98 47.43
N ASP A 7 32.67 10.71 47.65
CA ASP A 7 31.52 10.78 46.75
C ASP A 7 31.93 11.40 45.40
N THR A 8 31.29 11.01 44.30
CA THR A 8 30.91 11.95 43.23
C THR A 8 29.84 11.36 42.33
N LEU A 9 28.59 11.77 42.56
CA LEU A 9 27.53 11.81 41.57
C LEU A 9 27.86 12.88 40.52
N LYS A 10 27.97 12.47 39.24
CA LYS A 10 27.92 13.39 38.09
C LYS A 10 26.55 13.28 37.44
N THR A 11 25.63 14.13 37.87
CA THR A 11 24.47 14.55 37.06
C THR A 11 24.95 15.57 36.04
N SER A 12 25.01 15.19 34.77
CA SER A 12 25.16 16.13 33.66
C SER A 12 23.83 16.87 33.48
N GLY A 13 23.68 18.00 34.15
CA GLY A 13 22.65 18.97 33.85
C GLY A 13 23.02 19.68 32.55
N LYS A 14 22.20 19.52 31.51
CA LYS A 14 22.21 20.45 30.38
C LYS A 14 21.74 21.79 30.93
N VAL A 15 22.64 22.76 30.93
CA VAL A 15 22.33 24.15 31.26
C VAL A 15 21.52 24.70 30.08
N ASN A 16 20.25 25.02 30.32
CA ASN A 16 19.44 25.70 29.31
C ASN A 16 19.93 27.13 29.18
N GLU A 17 20.30 27.49 27.96
CA GLU A 17 20.80 28.80 27.57
C GLU A 17 19.62 29.79 27.45
N CYS A 18 18.97 30.10 28.58
CA CYS A 18 17.88 31.09 28.65
C CYS A 18 18.05 32.15 29.76
N ASP A 19 19.09 32.08 30.58
CA ASP A 19 19.26 32.99 31.74
C ASP A 19 20.01 34.31 31.46
N ARG A 20 20.11 34.76 30.20
CA ARG A 20 20.90 35.99 29.88
C ARG A 20 20.15 37.18 29.26
N PHE A 21 18.89 37.07 28.85
CA PHE A 21 18.18 38.21 28.25
C PHE A 21 16.67 38.21 28.58
N PRO A 22 16.15 39.15 29.37
CA PRO A 22 14.78 39.09 29.91
C PRO A 22 13.68 39.69 28.99
N THR A 23 13.87 39.77 27.67
CA THR A 23 12.87 40.43 26.79
C THR A 23 12.53 39.72 25.49
N ALA A 24 13.05 38.51 25.23
CA ALA A 24 12.64 37.73 24.07
C ALA A 24 11.60 36.66 24.47
N PRO A 25 10.41 36.59 23.83
CA PRO A 25 9.51 35.47 24.04
C PRO A 25 10.21 34.17 23.61
N CYS A 26 10.29 33.21 24.53
CA CYS A 26 10.76 31.87 24.24
C CYS A 26 9.80 31.23 23.25
N TYR A 27 10.16 31.22 21.96
CA TYR A 27 9.51 30.34 21.00
C TYR A 27 9.90 28.90 21.38
N SER A 28 8.98 28.21 22.02
CA SER A 28 9.00 26.75 22.05
C SER A 28 9.03 26.29 20.59
N SER A 29 10.08 25.56 20.22
CA SER A 29 10.11 24.81 18.97
C SER A 29 9.04 23.73 19.06
N GLU A 30 7.79 24.09 18.79
CA GLU A 30 6.77 23.11 18.47
C GLU A 30 7.28 22.38 17.23
N SER A 31 7.56 21.09 17.43
CA SER A 31 7.82 20.16 16.35
C SER A 31 6.68 20.28 15.36
N PHE A 32 6.93 20.89 14.21
CA PHE A 32 6.08 20.73 13.04
C PHE A 32 6.05 19.23 12.75
N HIS A 33 4.98 18.55 13.19
CA HIS A 33 4.57 17.33 12.54
C HIS A 33 4.30 17.74 11.10
N GLU A 34 5.20 17.34 10.19
CA GLU A 34 4.86 17.27 8.78
C GLU A 34 3.61 16.39 8.69
N GLN A 35 2.45 17.03 8.60
CA GLN A 35 1.23 16.35 8.20
C GLN A 35 1.48 15.92 6.76
N GLU A 36 1.86 14.66 6.61
CA GLU A 36 1.92 13.98 5.32
C GLU A 36 0.55 14.19 4.65
N VAL A 37 0.54 14.95 3.55
CA VAL A 37 -0.68 15.26 2.82
C VAL A 37 -1.16 13.95 2.20
N LYS A 38 -2.12 13.30 2.85
CA LYS A 38 -2.73 12.07 2.33
C LYS A 38 -3.58 12.42 1.12
N VAL A 39 -3.14 11.97 -0.05
CA VAL A 39 -3.92 12.01 -1.29
C VAL A 39 -4.64 10.69 -1.49
N SER A 40 -5.78 10.72 -2.17
CA SER A 40 -6.45 9.47 -2.59
C SER A 40 -5.52 8.71 -3.52
N LEU A 41 -5.34 7.41 -3.29
CA LEU A 41 -4.63 6.53 -4.20
C LEU A 41 -5.64 5.63 -4.91
N ASN A 42 -5.42 5.45 -6.21
CA ASN A 42 -6.16 4.46 -6.99
C ASN A 42 -5.20 3.36 -7.42
N PHE A 43 -5.63 2.12 -7.29
CA PHE A 43 -4.92 0.99 -7.87
C PHE A 43 -5.88 0.21 -8.76
N THR A 44 -5.36 -0.27 -9.87
CA THR A 44 -6.11 -1.10 -10.82
C THR A 44 -5.45 -2.46 -10.90
N LEU A 45 -6.18 -3.51 -10.53
CA LEU A 45 -5.80 -4.90 -10.81
C LEU A 45 -6.50 -5.33 -12.10
N ARG A 46 -5.72 -5.54 -13.15
CA ARG A 46 -6.21 -6.06 -14.43
C ARG A 46 -5.89 -7.54 -14.52
N MET A 47 -6.88 -8.36 -14.87
CA MET A 47 -6.75 -9.82 -14.86
C MET A 47 -7.32 -10.44 -16.14
N ALA A 48 -6.64 -11.44 -16.68
CA ALA A 48 -7.23 -12.40 -17.61
C ALA A 48 -8.08 -13.40 -16.82
N THR A 49 -9.36 -13.52 -17.14
CA THR A 49 -10.28 -14.44 -16.48
C THR A 49 -11.57 -14.58 -17.28
N ASP A 50 -12.18 -15.76 -17.21
CA ASP A 50 -13.52 -16.03 -17.75
C ASP A 50 -14.65 -15.60 -16.79
N LEU A 51 -14.31 -15.06 -15.62
CA LEU A 51 -15.26 -14.65 -14.61
C LEU A 51 -15.85 -13.27 -14.87
N GLU A 52 -17.15 -13.15 -14.60
CA GLU A 52 -17.83 -11.86 -14.57
C GLU A 52 -17.36 -11.02 -13.36
N PRO A 53 -17.26 -9.68 -13.48
CA PRO A 53 -16.74 -8.81 -12.42
C PRO A 53 -17.38 -9.03 -11.04
N ILE A 54 -18.70 -9.26 -11.00
CA ILE A 54 -19.42 -9.50 -9.75
C ILE A 54 -18.94 -10.77 -9.02
N LYS A 55 -18.43 -11.78 -9.74
CA LYS A 55 -17.89 -13.01 -9.12
C LYS A 55 -16.56 -12.79 -8.42
N LEU A 56 -15.78 -11.83 -8.90
CA LEU A 56 -14.53 -11.43 -8.25
C LEU A 56 -14.84 -10.66 -6.96
N LEU A 57 -15.85 -9.80 -6.98
CA LEU A 57 -16.35 -9.14 -5.77
C LEU A 57 -16.99 -10.14 -4.80
N ASP A 58 -17.80 -11.09 -5.26
CA ASP A 58 -18.35 -12.17 -4.42
C ASP A 58 -17.22 -12.91 -3.66
N ALA A 59 -16.12 -13.23 -4.35
CA ALA A 59 -14.96 -13.88 -3.76
C ALA A 59 -14.32 -13.02 -2.64
N LEU A 60 -14.16 -11.71 -2.86
CA LEU A 60 -13.65 -10.78 -1.85
C LEU A 60 -14.60 -10.59 -0.68
N SER A 61 -15.91 -10.61 -0.90
CA SER A 61 -16.91 -10.43 0.15
C SER A 61 -16.92 -11.57 1.18
N SER A 62 -16.35 -12.72 0.81
CA SER A 62 -16.17 -13.87 1.72
C SER A 62 -15.00 -13.66 2.69
N THR A 63 -14.15 -12.67 2.45
CA THR A 63 -13.03 -12.29 3.31
C THR A 63 -13.52 -11.34 4.42
N SER A 64 -13.02 -11.52 5.63
CA SER A 64 -13.40 -10.67 6.77
C SER A 64 -13.05 -9.20 6.52
N GLY A 65 -14.00 -8.30 6.76
CA GLY A 65 -13.79 -6.85 6.71
C GLY A 65 -14.30 -6.17 5.43
N PHE A 66 -14.83 -6.94 4.47
CA PHE A 66 -15.56 -6.39 3.33
C PHE A 66 -17.07 -6.42 3.57
N GLU A 67 -17.74 -5.34 3.21
CA GLU A 67 -19.19 -5.21 3.23
C GLU A 67 -19.70 -4.74 1.85
N TRP A 68 -20.86 -5.23 1.44
CA TRP A 68 -21.48 -4.79 0.21
C TRP A 68 -22.11 -3.40 0.38
N GLU A 69 -21.79 -2.51 -0.55
CA GLU A 69 -22.42 -1.20 -0.69
C GLU A 69 -22.89 -1.04 -2.14
N MET A 70 -24.18 -1.32 -2.35
CA MET A 70 -24.80 -1.38 -3.69
C MET A 70 -24.10 -2.40 -4.60
N ASP A 71 -23.35 -1.94 -5.60
CA ASP A 71 -22.59 -2.70 -6.59
C ASP A 71 -21.08 -2.69 -6.31
N THR A 72 -20.68 -2.20 -5.14
CA THR A 72 -19.28 -2.09 -4.70
C THR A 72 -19.06 -2.83 -3.38
N LEU A 73 -17.79 -3.08 -3.06
CA LEU A 73 -17.38 -3.51 -1.73
C LEU A 73 -16.66 -2.39 -1.01
N SER A 74 -16.96 -2.23 0.27
CA SER A 74 -16.26 -1.32 1.16
C SER A 74 -15.56 -2.07 2.28
N ALA A 75 -14.41 -1.55 2.70
CA ALA A 75 -13.69 -1.95 3.89
C ALA A 75 -13.10 -0.69 4.54
N PRO A 76 -12.68 -0.73 5.81
CA PRO A 76 -12.02 0.41 6.45
C PRO A 76 -10.88 1.00 5.60
N GLY A 77 -11.05 2.26 5.18
CA GLY A 77 -10.10 2.98 4.31
C GLY A 77 -10.05 2.56 2.83
N LEU A 78 -10.92 1.67 2.36
CA LEU A 78 -10.86 1.09 1.01
C LEU A 78 -12.25 0.94 0.36
N LEU A 79 -12.38 1.37 -0.89
CA LEU A 79 -13.52 1.06 -1.75
C LEU A 79 -13.05 0.20 -2.92
N VAL A 80 -13.82 -0.81 -3.29
CA VAL A 80 -13.51 -1.75 -4.36
C VAL A 80 -14.69 -1.89 -5.31
N TYR A 81 -14.44 -1.79 -6.60
CA TYR A 81 -15.41 -2.12 -7.63
C TYR A 81 -14.73 -2.84 -8.79
N ALA A 82 -15.51 -3.56 -9.59
CA ALA A 82 -14.98 -4.34 -10.70
C ALA A 82 -15.86 -4.16 -11.94
N ILE A 83 -15.23 -4.02 -13.09
CA ILE A 83 -15.90 -3.89 -14.39
C ILE A 83 -15.20 -4.75 -15.45
N LYS A 84 -15.88 -4.98 -16.57
CA LYS A 84 -15.22 -5.56 -17.76
C LYS A 84 -14.20 -4.56 -18.29
N GLU A 85 -13.04 -5.07 -18.68
CA GLU A 85 -12.04 -4.24 -19.31
C GLU A 85 -12.52 -3.81 -20.71
N ASN A 86 -12.23 -2.57 -21.08
CA ASN A 86 -12.60 -2.05 -22.39
C ASN A 86 -11.51 -2.35 -23.43
N ALA A 87 -11.85 -2.21 -24.72
CA ALA A 87 -10.95 -2.55 -25.82
C ALA A 87 -9.61 -1.77 -25.78
N LEU A 88 -9.63 -0.52 -25.32
CA LEU A 88 -8.41 0.29 -25.20
C LEU A 88 -7.51 -0.23 -24.07
N GLY A 89 -8.08 -0.48 -22.89
CA GLY A 89 -7.37 -1.05 -21.74
C GLY A 89 -6.78 -2.42 -22.05
N GLN A 90 -7.54 -3.26 -22.77
CA GLN A 90 -7.09 -4.54 -23.31
C GLN A 90 -5.85 -4.39 -24.18
N SER A 91 -5.90 -3.55 -25.22
CA SER A 91 -4.77 -3.36 -26.12
C SER A 91 -3.53 -2.83 -25.42
N ILE A 92 -3.69 -1.87 -24.48
CA ILE A 92 -2.55 -1.32 -23.71
C ILE A 92 -1.86 -2.41 -22.89
N ILE A 93 -2.62 -3.25 -22.19
CA ILE A 93 -2.04 -4.31 -21.38
C ILE A 93 -1.45 -5.42 -22.25
N GLU A 94 -2.09 -5.77 -23.36
CA GLU A 94 -1.56 -6.77 -24.28
C GLU A 94 -0.23 -6.33 -24.90
N GLU A 95 -0.11 -5.07 -25.29
CA GLU A 95 1.15 -4.49 -25.79
C GLU A 95 2.24 -4.46 -24.70
N ALA A 96 1.89 -4.03 -23.49
CA ALA A 96 2.86 -3.82 -22.42
C ALA A 96 3.29 -5.11 -21.69
N PHE A 97 2.38 -6.08 -21.57
CA PHE A 97 2.55 -7.26 -20.71
C PHE A 97 2.33 -8.60 -21.42
N GLY A 98 1.84 -8.60 -22.66
CA GLY A 98 1.70 -9.80 -23.47
C GLY A 98 0.50 -10.68 -23.11
N PHE A 99 -0.50 -10.15 -22.39
CA PHE A 99 -1.74 -10.87 -22.09
C PHE A 99 -2.96 -9.97 -22.28
N HIS A 100 -4.12 -10.58 -22.51
CA HIS A 100 -5.38 -9.89 -22.75
C HIS A 100 -6.22 -9.87 -21.45
N PRO A 101 -6.39 -8.73 -20.77
CA PRO A 101 -7.22 -8.65 -19.57
C PRO A 101 -8.72 -8.63 -19.90
N ASP A 102 -9.51 -9.36 -19.14
CA ASP A 102 -10.97 -9.43 -19.30
C ASP A 102 -11.70 -8.50 -18.32
N VAL A 103 -11.08 -8.25 -17.16
CA VAL A 103 -11.64 -7.49 -16.06
C VAL A 103 -10.61 -6.51 -15.49
N VAL A 104 -11.13 -5.41 -14.95
CA VAL A 104 -10.38 -4.49 -14.10
C VAL A 104 -11.09 -4.33 -12.77
N ILE A 105 -10.32 -4.43 -11.69
CA ILE A 105 -10.75 -4.22 -10.33
C ILE A 105 -10.06 -2.97 -9.83
N ASP A 106 -10.86 -1.97 -9.49
CA ASP A 106 -10.40 -0.68 -8.99
C ASP A 106 -10.45 -0.69 -7.46
N PHE A 107 -9.32 -0.33 -6.85
CA PHE A 107 -9.15 -0.13 -5.43
C PHE A 107 -8.90 1.35 -5.16
N ARG A 108 -9.83 2.00 -4.48
CA ARG A 108 -9.70 3.40 -4.09
C ARG A 108 -9.45 3.52 -2.60
N ILE A 109 -8.26 4.00 -2.24
CA ILE A 109 -7.90 4.30 -0.86
C ILE A 109 -8.28 5.74 -0.57
N ASN A 110 -9.19 5.93 0.37
CA ASN A 110 -9.61 7.24 0.80
C ASN A 110 -8.56 7.85 1.75
N PRO A 111 -8.27 9.16 1.67
CA PRO A 111 -7.31 9.83 2.54
C PRO A 111 -7.89 10.07 3.95
N THR A 112 -8.25 8.99 4.63
CA THR A 112 -8.82 9.01 5.99
C THR A 112 -7.75 8.65 7.03
N SER A 113 -8.15 8.59 8.30
CA SER A 113 -7.33 8.02 9.38
C SER A 113 -6.92 6.57 9.10
N GLU A 114 -7.69 5.84 8.30
CA GLU A 114 -7.53 4.41 8.03
C GLU A 114 -6.67 4.12 6.78
N TYR A 115 -5.99 5.12 6.23
CA TYR A 115 -5.19 5.02 5.00
C TYR A 115 -4.21 3.82 4.97
N SER A 116 -3.48 3.58 6.07
CA SER A 116 -2.53 2.47 6.16
C SER A 116 -3.24 1.11 6.18
N LEU A 117 -4.41 1.05 6.81
CA LEU A 117 -5.27 -0.14 6.83
C LEU A 117 -5.83 -0.39 5.42
N GLY A 118 -6.27 0.64 4.71
CA GLY A 118 -6.70 0.52 3.31
C GLY A 118 -5.63 -0.06 2.39
N LYS A 119 -4.37 0.38 2.53
CA LYS A 119 -3.23 -0.21 1.78
C LYS A 119 -3.04 -1.68 2.11
N TYR A 120 -3.10 -2.04 3.39
CA TYR A 120 -2.98 -3.43 3.83
C TYR A 120 -4.10 -4.30 3.28
N THR A 121 -5.35 -3.86 3.40
CA THR A 121 -6.52 -4.56 2.90
C THR A 121 -6.47 -4.73 1.38
N LEU A 122 -5.98 -3.74 0.63
CA LEU A 122 -5.76 -3.84 -0.81
C LEU A 122 -4.79 -4.97 -1.17
N LEU A 123 -3.65 -5.06 -0.46
CA LEU A 123 -2.68 -6.12 -0.69
C LEU A 123 -3.29 -7.49 -0.41
N GLN A 124 -3.99 -7.64 0.72
CA GLN A 124 -4.67 -8.89 1.08
C GLN A 124 -5.72 -9.28 0.04
N ALA A 125 -6.57 -8.34 -0.38
CA ALA A 125 -7.58 -8.57 -1.42
C ALA A 125 -6.96 -8.98 -2.75
N THR A 126 -5.86 -8.31 -3.16
CA THR A 126 -5.12 -8.66 -4.37
C THR A 126 -4.59 -10.10 -4.26
N MET A 127 -3.95 -10.45 -3.14
CA MET A 127 -3.38 -11.79 -2.97
C MET A 127 -4.47 -12.87 -2.91
N GLU A 128 -5.62 -12.59 -2.30
CA GLU A 128 -6.75 -13.51 -2.25
C GLU A 128 -7.28 -13.81 -3.66
N LEU A 129 -7.48 -12.78 -4.49
CA LEU A 129 -7.90 -12.96 -5.89
C LEU A 129 -6.86 -13.74 -6.70
N LEU A 130 -5.57 -13.45 -6.53
CA LEU A 130 -4.51 -14.20 -7.19
C LEU A 130 -4.38 -15.63 -6.63
N HIS A 131 -4.83 -15.89 -5.40
CA HIS A 131 -4.83 -17.25 -4.86
C HIS A 131 -5.96 -18.09 -5.45
N GLN A 132 -7.15 -17.51 -5.56
CA GLN A 132 -8.34 -18.21 -6.05
C GLN A 132 -8.36 -18.38 -7.57
N PHE A 133 -7.82 -17.42 -8.31
CA PHE A 133 -7.90 -17.39 -9.78
C PHE A 133 -6.50 -17.43 -10.38
N SER A 134 -6.28 -18.19 -11.45
CA SER A 134 -4.94 -18.48 -11.97
C SER A 134 -4.47 -17.62 -13.15
N GLY A 135 -5.32 -16.72 -13.66
CA GLY A 135 -5.02 -15.96 -14.88
C GLY A 135 -3.91 -14.91 -14.72
N ASP A 136 -3.36 -14.47 -15.84
CA ASP A 136 -2.34 -13.42 -15.83
C ASP A 136 -2.92 -12.12 -15.29
N ALA A 137 -2.12 -11.35 -14.54
CA ALA A 137 -2.58 -10.19 -13.83
C ALA A 137 -1.49 -9.14 -13.62
N VAL A 138 -1.88 -7.87 -13.57
CA VAL A 138 -1.01 -6.75 -13.16
C VAL A 138 -1.75 -5.84 -12.21
N LEU A 139 -1.07 -5.41 -11.15
CA LEU A 139 -1.55 -4.35 -10.25
C LEU A 139 -0.76 -3.09 -10.55
N LEU A 140 -1.47 -2.03 -10.93
CA LEU A 140 -0.90 -0.72 -11.23
C LEU A 140 -1.36 0.29 -10.19
N SER A 141 -0.46 1.17 -9.75
CA SER A 141 -0.80 2.36 -8.97
C SER A 141 -1.00 3.54 -9.91
N ASN A 142 -2.11 4.24 -9.74
CA ASN A 142 -2.56 5.36 -10.58
C ASN A 142 -2.53 5.05 -12.09
N GLY A 143 -2.68 3.78 -12.46
CA GLY A 143 -2.69 3.31 -13.85
C GLY A 143 -1.33 3.23 -14.54
N GLU A 144 -0.24 3.61 -13.87
CA GLU A 144 1.09 3.77 -14.50
C GLU A 144 2.16 2.92 -13.81
N ASP A 145 2.23 2.99 -12.48
CA ASP A 145 3.31 2.38 -11.72
C ASP A 145 3.04 0.90 -11.45
N LEU A 146 3.92 0.03 -11.92
CA LEU A 146 3.77 -1.41 -11.73
C LEU A 146 4.12 -1.82 -10.29
N VAL A 147 3.10 -2.28 -9.57
CA VAL A 147 3.22 -2.73 -8.17
C VAL A 147 3.57 -4.21 -8.10
N LEU A 148 2.84 -5.04 -8.85
CA LEU A 148 3.12 -6.47 -9.02
C LEU A 148 2.57 -6.96 -10.35
N GLN A 149 3.08 -8.11 -10.79
CA GLN A 149 2.57 -8.85 -11.93
C GLN A 149 2.55 -10.34 -11.63
N ARG A 150 1.59 -11.06 -12.19
CA ARG A 150 1.62 -12.51 -12.34
C ARG A 150 1.50 -12.84 -13.81
N ILE A 151 2.56 -13.38 -14.40
CA ILE A 151 2.60 -13.74 -15.83
C ILE A 151 3.06 -15.19 -15.95
N GLY A 152 2.32 -16.03 -16.66
CA GLY A 152 2.59 -17.45 -16.79
C GLY A 152 2.60 -18.18 -15.44
N GLY A 153 1.75 -17.74 -14.51
CA GLY A 153 1.65 -18.27 -13.15
C GLY A 153 2.77 -17.84 -12.19
N LYS A 154 3.74 -17.02 -12.63
CA LYS A 154 4.83 -16.53 -11.79
C LYS A 154 4.49 -15.15 -11.20
N LEU A 155 4.25 -15.09 -9.90
CA LEU A 155 4.03 -13.83 -9.17
C LEU A 155 5.35 -13.12 -8.88
N VAL A 156 5.44 -11.86 -9.29
CA VAL A 156 6.56 -10.97 -9.06
C VAL A 156 6.07 -9.68 -8.43
N VAL A 157 6.63 -9.32 -7.28
CA VAL A 157 6.38 -8.05 -6.59
C VAL A 157 7.49 -7.07 -6.91
N ASN A 158 7.14 -5.83 -7.24
CA ASN A 158 8.11 -4.78 -7.50
C ASN A 158 8.81 -4.39 -6.18
N LYS A 159 10.10 -4.72 -6.05
CA LYS A 159 10.87 -4.37 -4.85
C LYS A 159 11.16 -2.87 -4.73
N ASP A 160 11.09 -2.14 -5.84
CA ASP A 160 11.37 -0.70 -5.90
C ASP A 160 10.13 0.13 -5.52
N TRP A 161 8.97 -0.52 -5.35
CA TRP A 161 7.75 0.10 -4.89
C TRP A 161 7.80 0.36 -3.37
N SER A 162 8.12 1.61 -3.00
CA SER A 162 8.40 2.03 -1.62
C SER A 162 7.18 2.01 -0.67
N ASN A 163 5.97 1.80 -1.18
CA ASN A 163 4.74 1.88 -0.38
C ASN A 163 4.41 0.60 0.41
N TRP A 164 5.08 -0.52 0.12
CA TRP A 164 4.96 -1.77 0.88
C TRP A 164 6.06 -1.88 1.93
N SER A 165 5.66 -2.08 3.17
CA SER A 165 6.59 -2.46 4.25
C SER A 165 6.94 -3.95 4.16
N THR A 166 8.13 -4.32 4.64
CA THR A 166 8.56 -5.73 4.72
C THR A 166 7.58 -6.59 5.53
N SER A 167 6.96 -6.02 6.56
CA SER A 167 5.92 -6.71 7.34
C SER A 167 4.68 -7.03 6.51
N GLN A 168 4.22 -6.10 5.68
CA GLN A 168 3.07 -6.35 4.79
C GLN A 168 3.36 -7.47 3.78
N LEU A 169 4.58 -7.49 3.22
CA LEU A 169 4.97 -8.55 2.27
C LEU A 169 5.17 -9.91 2.96
N SER A 170 5.55 -9.94 4.23
CA SER A 170 5.73 -11.19 4.99
C SER A 170 4.43 -11.97 5.21
N GLU A 171 3.27 -11.33 5.03
CA GLU A 171 1.96 -11.93 5.16
C GLU A 171 1.41 -12.49 3.85
N VAL A 172 2.13 -12.29 2.74
CA VAL A 172 1.78 -12.86 1.43
C VAL A 172 2.06 -14.35 1.47
N THR A 173 1.00 -15.16 1.39
CA THR A 173 1.10 -16.63 1.42
C THR A 173 1.45 -17.25 0.06
N LEU A 174 1.18 -16.52 -1.02
CA LEU A 174 1.52 -16.97 -2.38
C LEU A 174 3.03 -16.92 -2.60
N PRO A 175 3.64 -17.96 -3.20
CA PRO A 175 5.04 -17.89 -3.61
C PRO A 175 5.26 -16.72 -4.57
N TYR A 176 6.15 -15.81 -4.20
CA TYR A 176 6.49 -14.64 -5.02
C TYR A 176 8.00 -14.44 -5.13
N GLU A 177 8.42 -13.82 -6.23
CA GLU A 177 9.76 -13.26 -6.38
C GLU A 177 9.72 -11.73 -6.17
N ALA A 178 10.64 -11.19 -5.38
CA ALA A 178 10.84 -9.74 -5.29
C ALA A 178 12.01 -9.32 -6.20
N ARG A 179 11.72 -8.52 -7.24
CA ARG A 179 12.75 -7.94 -8.12
C ARG A 179 12.31 -6.58 -8.63
N SER A 180 13.25 -5.85 -9.25
CA SER A 180 12.93 -4.60 -9.93
C SER A 180 12.01 -4.89 -11.11
N LEU A 181 10.95 -4.11 -11.23
CA LEU A 181 10.06 -4.09 -12.37
C LEU A 181 10.08 -2.70 -12.99
N SER A 182 10.30 -2.63 -14.30
CA SER A 182 10.05 -1.41 -15.08
C SER A 182 8.55 -1.24 -15.25
N SER A 183 8.06 -0.01 -15.16
CA SER A 183 6.68 0.35 -15.53
C SER A 183 6.64 0.61 -17.04
N PRO A 184 6.19 -0.33 -17.89
CA PRO A 184 6.18 -0.16 -19.35
C PRO A 184 5.18 0.90 -19.84
N LEU A 185 4.37 1.45 -18.93
CA LEU A 185 3.35 2.47 -19.22
C LEU A 185 3.84 3.90 -18.97
N LEU A 186 5.13 4.07 -18.59
CA LEU A 186 5.80 5.35 -18.35
C LEU A 186 6.86 5.65 -19.42
#